data_AF-A0A3B0WFP2-F1
#
_entry.id   AF-A0A3B0WFP2-F1
#
_cell.length_a   1.000
_cell.length_b   1.000
_cell.length_c   1.000
_cell.angle_alpha   90.00
_cell.angle_beta   90.00
_cell.angle_gamma   90.00
#
_symmetry.space_group_name_H-M   'P 1'
#
loop_
_entity.id
_entity.type
_entity.pdbx_description
1 polymer ?
#
loop_
_entity_poly.entity_id
_entity_poly.type
_entity_poly.pdbx_seq_one_letter_code
_entity_poly.pdbx_strand_id
1 'polypeptide(L)'
;MLLHTHFKISAQHPCLKGHFNNHPIVPGVVLLEQVESFTLTELMQWKIIELKQVKFIATVLPEERIEIEINLDKLNTHQVITFNLRNTLKDNTTLVATGKFQLSLI
;
A
#
# COMPACT_ATOMS: atom_id res chain seq x y z
N MET A 1 10.80 -14.00 2.67
CA MET A 1 10.78 -13.56 1.25
C MET A 1 10.08 -12.21 1.16
N LEU A 2 10.64 -11.29 0.37
CA LEU A 2 10.10 -9.94 0.19
C LEU A 2 9.72 -9.72 -1.28
N LEU A 3 8.62 -9.01 -1.50
CA LEU A 3 8.21 -8.49 -2.81
C LEU A 3 8.28 -6.96 -2.77
N HIS A 4 8.71 -6.35 -3.86
CA HIS A 4 8.87 -4.89 -3.95
C HIS A 4 8.35 -4.35 -5.27
N THR A 5 7.69 -3.20 -5.21
CA THR A 5 7.32 -2.40 -6.37
C THR A 5 7.17 -0.94 -5.95
N HIS A 6 6.80 -0.07 -6.88
CA HIS A 6 6.48 1.31 -6.58
C HIS A 6 5.29 1.82 -7.40
N PHE A 7 4.68 2.90 -6.93
CA PHE A 7 3.64 3.60 -7.67
C PHE A 7 3.70 5.11 -7.43
N LYS A 8 2.89 5.83 -8.21
CA LYS A 8 2.57 7.26 -8.05
C LYS A 8 1.10 7.45 -8.34
N ILE A 9 0.44 8.33 -7.59
CA ILE A 9 -0.92 8.77 -7.91
C ILE A 9 -0.80 10.10 -8.64
N SER A 10 -1.32 10.14 -9.88
CA SER A 10 -1.28 11.35 -10.69
C SER A 10 -2.03 12.50 -10.03
N ALA A 11 -1.55 13.73 -10.19
CA ALA A 11 -2.27 14.95 -9.78
C ALA A 11 -3.61 15.14 -10.50
N GLN A 12 -3.87 14.41 -11.60
CA GLN A 12 -5.15 14.40 -12.31
C GLN A 12 -6.06 13.25 -11.86
N HIS A 13 -5.65 12.44 -10.87
CA HIS A 13 -6.42 11.29 -10.43
C HIS A 13 -7.76 11.74 -9.80
N PRO A 14 -8.90 11.12 -10.18
CA PRO A 14 -10.23 11.56 -9.73
C PRO A 14 -10.41 11.47 -8.21
N CYS A 15 -9.67 10.60 -7.52
CA CYS A 15 -9.71 10.49 -6.05
C CYS A 15 -9.32 11.78 -5.31
N LEU A 16 -8.61 12.70 -5.96
CA LEU A 16 -8.14 13.94 -5.34
C LEU A 16 -9.22 15.04 -5.36
N LYS A 17 -10.27 14.89 -6.19
CA LYS A 17 -11.35 15.88 -6.28
C LYS A 17 -12.10 15.93 -4.94
N GLY A 18 -11.97 17.04 -4.24
CA GLY A 18 -12.56 17.22 -2.90
C GLY A 18 -11.73 16.60 -1.76
N HIS A 19 -10.54 16.06 -2.03
CA HIS A 19 -9.70 15.39 -1.03
C HIS A 19 -8.24 15.91 -1.01
N PHE A 20 -7.97 17.10 -0.49
CA PHE A 20 -8.91 18.12 -0.02
C PHE A 20 -8.82 19.34 -0.95
N ASN A 21 -9.84 20.21 -0.92
CA ASN A 21 -9.78 21.46 -1.68
C ASN A 21 -8.50 22.23 -1.31
N ASN A 22 -7.74 22.67 -2.32
CA ASN A 22 -6.45 23.39 -2.22
C ASN A 22 -5.26 22.62 -1.61
N HIS A 23 -5.50 21.52 -0.88
CA HIS A 23 -4.45 20.69 -0.28
C HIS A 23 -4.73 19.20 -0.56
N PRO A 24 -4.54 18.74 -1.81
CA PRO A 24 -4.81 17.37 -2.18
C PRO A 24 -3.84 16.42 -1.47
N ILE A 25 -4.39 15.38 -0.84
CA ILE A 25 -3.63 14.24 -0.33
C ILE A 25 -4.25 12.96 -0.88
N VAL A 26 -3.42 11.96 -1.14
CA VAL A 26 -3.90 10.66 -1.61
C VAL A 26 -4.71 9.99 -0.48
N PRO A 27 -5.96 9.56 -0.74
CA PRO A 27 -6.74 8.83 0.25
C PRO A 27 -6.08 7.51 0.65
N GLY A 28 -6.15 7.16 1.94
CA GLY A 28 -5.56 5.92 2.45
C GLY A 28 -6.08 4.65 1.76
N VAL A 29 -7.35 4.65 1.33
CA VAL A 29 -7.94 3.53 0.58
C VAL A 29 -7.32 3.35 -0.80
N VAL A 30 -6.91 4.43 -1.47
CA VAL A 30 -6.21 4.37 -2.76
C VAL A 30 -4.80 3.79 -2.57
N LEU A 31 -4.14 4.11 -1.45
CA LEU A 31 -2.86 3.46 -1.10
C LEU A 31 -3.04 1.95 -0.87
N LEU A 32 -4.11 1.55 -0.17
CA LEU A 32 -4.42 0.14 0.07
C LEU A 32 -4.74 -0.62 -1.21
N GLU A 33 -5.46 -0.01 -2.14
CA GLU A 33 -5.75 -0.58 -3.47
C GLU A 33 -4.47 -0.94 -4.23
N GLN A 34 -3.43 -0.08 -4.16
CA GLN A 34 -2.15 -0.39 -4.79
C GLN A 34 -1.44 -1.59 -4.15
N VAL A 35 -1.51 -1.71 -2.81
CA VAL A 35 -0.97 -2.88 -2.11
C VAL A 35 -1.75 -4.14 -2.46
N GLU A 36 -3.08 -4.08 -2.48
CA GLU A 36 -3.96 -5.18 -2.85
C GLU A 36 -3.68 -5.65 -4.28
N SER A 37 -3.71 -4.74 -5.25
CA SER A 37 -3.46 -5.03 -6.67
C SER A 37 -2.10 -5.71 -6.88
N PHE A 38 -1.04 -5.18 -6.25
CA PHE A 38 0.28 -5.79 -6.31
C PHE A 38 0.31 -7.18 -5.64
N THR A 39 -0.28 -7.31 -4.45
CA THR A 39 -0.35 -8.58 -3.70
C THR A 39 -1.02 -9.66 -4.54
N LEU A 40 -2.17 -9.38 -5.15
CA LEU A 40 -2.95 -10.35 -5.91
C LEU A 40 -2.32 -10.69 -7.26
N THR A 41 -1.58 -9.75 -7.86
CA THR A 41 -0.79 -10.01 -9.07
C THR A 41 0.35 -10.99 -8.80
N GLU A 42 1.06 -10.82 -7.68
CA GLU A 42 2.18 -11.68 -7.32
C GLU A 42 1.74 -13.02 -6.70
N LEU A 43 0.55 -13.06 -6.06
CA LEU A 43 0.03 -14.23 -5.34
C LEU A 43 -1.27 -14.75 -5.97
N MET A 44 -1.26 -15.07 -7.27
CA MET A 44 -2.46 -15.42 -8.06
C MET A 44 -3.38 -16.53 -7.50
N GLN A 45 -2.87 -17.41 -6.63
CA GLN A 45 -3.65 -18.49 -6.00
C GLN A 45 -4.31 -18.09 -4.67
N TRP A 46 -4.11 -16.85 -4.25
CA TRP A 46 -4.59 -16.32 -2.99
C TRP A 46 -5.60 -15.20 -3.20
N LYS A 47 -6.49 -15.04 -2.23
CA LYS A 47 -7.37 -13.88 -2.10
C LYS A 47 -7.15 -13.20 -0.76
N ILE A 48 -7.27 -11.87 -0.72
CA ILE A 48 -7.30 -11.12 0.54
C ILE A 48 -8.72 -11.23 1.12
N ILE A 49 -8.81 -11.62 2.39
CA ILE A 49 -10.10 -11.82 3.09
C ILE A 49 -10.32 -10.82 4.24
N GLU A 50 -9.26 -10.17 4.72
CA GLU A 50 -9.35 -9.25 5.85
C GLU A 50 -8.18 -8.26 5.84
N LEU A 51 -8.46 -6.97 6.04
CA LEU A 51 -7.47 -5.99 6.48
C LEU A 51 -7.33 -6.08 8.00
N LYS A 52 -6.44 -6.95 8.47
CA LYS A 52 -6.23 -7.17 9.92
C LYS A 52 -5.79 -5.93 10.66
N GLN A 53 -4.97 -5.12 10.02
CA GLN A 53 -4.44 -3.90 10.63
C GLN A 53 -3.94 -2.98 9.53
N VAL A 54 -4.18 -1.68 9.69
CA VAL A 54 -3.43 -0.63 9.00
C VAL A 54 -3.11 0.51 9.96
N LYS A 55 -1.94 1.12 9.78
CA LYS A 55 -1.57 2.38 10.40
C LYS A 55 -1.06 3.31 9.30
N PHE A 56 -1.67 4.49 9.18
CA PHE A 56 -1.18 5.59 8.35
C PHE A 56 -0.35 6.53 9.23
N ILE A 57 0.90 6.76 8.86
CA ILE A 57 1.90 7.51 9.63
C ILE A 57 2.17 8.88 8.99
N ALA A 58 2.18 8.96 7.66
CA ALA A 58 2.38 10.21 6.93
C ALA A 58 1.42 10.32 5.75
N THR A 59 1.08 11.55 5.38
CA THR A 59 0.28 11.85 4.18
C THR A 59 1.12 11.66 2.92
N VAL A 60 0.45 11.31 1.82
CA VAL A 60 1.06 11.25 0.49
C VAL A 60 0.46 12.35 -0.37
N LEU A 61 1.33 13.14 -1.02
CA LEU A 61 0.94 14.13 -2.01
C LEU A 61 0.89 13.51 -3.42
N PRO A 62 0.15 14.10 -4.36
CA PRO A 62 0.18 13.65 -5.75
C PRO A 62 1.59 13.66 -6.33
N GLU A 63 1.85 12.78 -7.29
CA GLU A 63 3.15 12.56 -7.96
C GLU A 63 4.29 12.04 -7.06
N GLU A 64 4.07 11.91 -5.75
CA GLU A 64 5.05 11.31 -4.86
C GLU A 64 5.25 9.83 -5.17
N ARG A 65 6.52 9.41 -5.21
CA ARG A 65 6.91 8.03 -5.44
C ARG A 65 6.80 7.25 -4.13
N ILE A 66 5.92 6.26 -4.11
CA ILE A 66 5.73 5.36 -2.98
C ILE A 66 6.24 3.97 -3.32
N GLU A 67 7.18 3.47 -2.53
CA GLU A 67 7.65 2.09 -2.55
C GLU A 67 6.69 1.22 -1.73
N ILE A 68 6.34 0.06 -2.27
CA ILE A 68 5.61 -1.02 -1.60
C ILE A 68 6.61 -2.12 -1.30
N GLU A 69 6.63 -2.56 -0.04
CA GLU A 69 7.30 -3.78 0.39
C GLU A 69 6.27 -4.72 1.01
N ILE A 70 6.23 -5.98 0.55
CA ILE A 70 5.39 -7.04 1.12
C ILE A 70 6.30 -8.14 1.65
N ASN A 71 6.12 -8.47 2.93
CA ASN A 71 6.78 -9.60 3.57
C ASN A 71 5.84 -10.81 3.65
N LEU A 72 6.34 -11.94 3.14
CA LEU A 72 5.62 -13.20 3.00
C LEU A 72 6.00 -14.27 4.03
N ASP A 73 6.86 -13.95 5.01
CA ASP A 73 7.39 -14.89 6.01
C ASP A 73 6.27 -15.57 6.83
N LYS A 74 5.11 -14.91 6.92
CA LYS A 74 3.93 -15.41 7.64
C LYS A 74 2.84 -16.00 6.73
N LEU A 75 3.04 -16.02 5.41
CA LEU A 75 2.03 -16.49 4.47
C LEU A 75 1.74 -17.98 4.68
N ASN A 76 2.76 -18.84 4.69
CA ASN A 76 2.55 -20.29 4.79
C ASN A 76 2.16 -20.76 6.20
N THR A 77 2.43 -19.96 7.24
CA THR A 77 2.19 -20.35 8.64
C THR A 77 0.91 -19.76 9.22
N HIS A 78 0.54 -18.54 8.81
CA HIS A 78 -0.60 -17.80 9.35
C HIS A 78 -1.54 -17.28 8.27
N GLN A 79 -1.21 -17.50 6.99
CA GLN A 79 -1.92 -16.92 5.85
C GLN A 79 -2.00 -15.39 5.95
N VAL A 80 -0.91 -14.78 6.44
CA VAL A 80 -0.78 -13.33 6.62
C VAL A 80 0.40 -12.82 5.81
N ILE A 81 0.21 -11.70 5.12
CA ILE A 81 1.30 -10.86 4.62
C ILE A 81 1.35 -9.57 5.42
N THR A 82 2.53 -9.00 5.57
CA THR A 82 2.68 -7.64 6.13
C THR A 82 3.20 -6.71 5.05
N PHE A 83 2.71 -5.48 5.00
CA PHE A 83 3.15 -4.50 4.02
C PHE A 83 3.70 -3.23 4.68
N ASN A 84 4.65 -2.58 4.00
CA ASN A 84 5.15 -1.25 4.32
C ASN A 84 5.09 -0.37 3.07
N LEU A 85 4.61 0.86 3.24
CA LEU A 85 4.64 1.91 2.24
C LEU A 85 5.65 2.97 2.66
N ARG A 86 6.57 3.34 1.76
CA ARG A 86 7.61 4.33 2.04
C ARG A 86 7.72 5.36 0.93
N ASN A 87 7.85 6.62 1.28
CA ASN A 87 8.16 7.70 0.34
C ASN A 87 9.69 7.90 0.29
N THR A 88 10.27 7.88 -0.91
CA THR A 88 11.73 7.92 -1.14
C THR A 88 12.25 9.26 -1.69
N LEU A 89 11.43 10.30 -1.76
CA LEU A 89 11.79 11.56 -2.44
C LEU A 89 12.66 12.54 -1.63
N LYS A 90 13.02 12.25 -0.38
CA LYS A 90 13.97 13.05 0.41
C LYS A 90 14.85 12.10 1.21
N ASP A 91 16.08 12.52 1.53
CA ASP A 91 17.14 11.77 2.23
C ASP A 91 16.75 11.06 3.55
N ASN A 92 15.48 11.14 3.96
CA ASN A 92 14.83 10.30 4.95
C ASN A 92 13.68 9.50 4.30
N THR A 93 13.90 8.21 4.06
CA THR A 93 12.85 7.26 3.68
C THR A 93 11.71 7.28 4.71
N THR A 94 10.63 7.99 4.39
CA THR A 94 9.53 8.23 5.35
C THR A 94 8.55 7.08 5.29
N LEU A 95 8.26 6.45 6.43
CA LEU A 95 7.20 5.44 6.53
C LEU A 95 5.84 6.12 6.39
N VAL A 96 5.10 5.76 5.34
CA VAL A 96 3.79 6.30 5.01
C VAL A 96 2.69 5.47 5.65
N ALA A 97 2.72 4.16 5.46
CA ALA A 97 1.76 3.24 6.03
C ALA A 97 2.39 1.88 6.30
N THR A 98 1.82 1.14 7.24
CA THR A 98 2.15 -0.27 7.47
C THR A 98 0.90 -1.03 7.85
N GLY A 99 0.85 -2.31 7.53
CA GLY A 99 -0.33 -3.11 7.81
C GLY A 99 -0.17 -4.58 7.53
N LYS A 100 -1.28 -5.29 7.65
CA LYS A 100 -1.36 -6.74 7.49
C LYS A 100 -2.65 -7.11 6.78
N PHE A 101 -2.53 -7.94 5.75
CA PHE A 101 -3.67 -8.61 5.15
C PHE A 101 -3.70 -10.07 5.59
N GLN A 102 -4.89 -10.56 5.91
CA GLN A 102 -5.18 -11.98 5.94
C GLN A 102 -5.56 -12.44 4.54
N LEU A 103 -4.98 -13.55 4.12
CA LEU A 103 -5.27 -14.19 2.85
C LEU A 103 -5.89 -15.57 3.10
N SER A 104 -6.48 -16.13 2.05
CA SER A 104 -6.79 -17.56 1.95
C SER A 104 -6.48 -18.04 0.54
N LEU A 105 -6.28 -19.34 0.37
CA LEU A 105 -6.27 -19.95 -0.96
C LEU A 105 -7.65 -19.78 -1.62
N ILE A 106 -7.64 -19.72 -2.95
CA ILE A 106 -8.85 -19.69 -3.80
C ILE A 106 -9.40 -21.12 -3.95
#